data_AF-A0AAW3YZC4-F1
#
_entry.id   AF-A0AAW3YZC4-F1
#
_cell.length_a   1.000
_cell.length_b   1.000
_cell.length_c   1.000
_cell.angle_alpha   90.00
_cell.angle_beta   90.00
_cell.angle_gamma   90.00
#
_symmetry.space_group_name_H-M   'P 1'
#
loop_
_entity.id
_entity.type
_entity.pdbx_description
1 polymer ?
#
loop_
_entity_poly.entity_id
_entity_poly.type
_entity_poly.pdbx_seq_one_letter_code
_entity_poly.pdbx_strand_id
1 'polypeptide(L)' 'LNKPVSVTRFGMDMPGALAEYNQHYLRKKSKQGIRSNLSLNIDTAIEWLPKLT' A
#
# COMPACT_ATOMS: atom_id res chain seq x y z
N LEU A 1 -4.33 -15.69 -3.57
CA LEU A 1 -5.52 -15.20 -2.83
C LEU A 1 -6.66 -15.01 -3.81
N ASN A 2 -7.75 -15.78 -3.68
CA ASN A 2 -8.87 -15.71 -4.64
C ASN A 2 -9.97 -14.72 -4.24
N LYS A 3 -9.81 -14.04 -3.10
CA LYS A 3 -10.78 -13.08 -2.54
C LYS A 3 -10.02 -11.83 -2.04
N PRO A 4 -9.68 -10.88 -2.94
CA PRO A 4 -9.03 -9.65 -2.53
C PRO A 4 -9.98 -8.76 -1.72
N VAL A 5 -9.42 -7.94 -0.85
CA VAL A 5 -10.18 -6.90 -0.13
C VAL A 5 -10.59 -5.78 -1.08
N SER A 6 -11.71 -5.11 -0.77
CA SER A 6 -12.16 -3.96 -1.55
C SER A 6 -11.23 -2.75 -1.34
N VAL A 7 -11.21 -1.83 -2.30
CA VAL A 7 -10.41 -0.58 -2.21
C VAL A 7 -10.79 0.23 -0.97
N THR A 8 -12.09 0.30 -0.65
CA THR A 8 -12.58 1.00 0.56
C THR A 8 -12.04 0.33 1.82
N ARG A 9 -12.16 -1.00 1.92
CA ARG A 9 -11.69 -1.73 3.10
C ARG A 9 -10.18 -1.63 3.26
N PHE A 10 -9.44 -1.84 2.17
CA PHE A 10 -7.99 -1.66 2.14
C PHE A 10 -7.61 -0.26 2.64
N GLY A 11 -8.24 0.79 2.11
CA GLY A 11 -7.95 2.18 2.52
C GLY A 11 -8.31 2.50 3.97
N MET A 12 -9.32 1.84 4.55
CA MET A 12 -9.69 1.96 5.96
C MET A 12 -8.70 1.25 6.89
N ASP A 13 -8.18 0.11 6.46
CA ASP A 13 -7.28 -0.73 7.28
C ASP A 13 -5.83 -0.20 7.28
N MET A 14 -5.41 0.49 6.22
CA MET A 14 -4.02 0.97 6.04
C MET A 14 -3.44 1.77 7.23
N PRO A 15 -4.13 2.77 7.82
CA PRO A 15 -3.56 3.51 8.95
C PRO A 15 -3.27 2.63 10.17
N GLY A 16 -4.17 1.69 10.48
CA GLY A 16 -4.02 0.76 11.60
C GLY A 16 -2.90 -0.24 11.35
N ALA A 17 -2.92 -0.88 10.18
CA ALA A 17 -1.90 -1.83 9.78
C ALA A 17 -0.49 -1.22 9.80
N LEU A 18 -0.32 0.03 9.38
CA LEU A 18 0.98 0.70 9.40
C LEU A 18 1.41 1.14 10.81
N ALA A 19 0.46 1.52 11.66
CA ALA A 19 0.75 1.87 13.05
C ALA A 19 1.35 0.70 13.84
N GLU A 20 0.95 -0.55 13.53
CA GLU A 20 1.56 -1.76 14.12
C GLU A 20 3.07 -1.88 13.83
N TYR A 21 3.54 -1.33 12.70
CA TYR A 21 4.95 -1.28 12.33
C TYR A 21 5.62 0.06 12.68
N ASN A 22 4.97 0.89 13.51
CA ASN A 22 5.39 2.26 13.84
C ASN A 22 5.58 3.16 12.60
N GLN A 23 4.83 2.89 11.52
CA GLN A 23 4.88 3.68 10.29
C GLN A 23 3.70 4.65 10.23
N HIS A 24 3.99 5.91 9.93
CA HIS A 24 2.96 6.94 9.82
C HIS A 24 2.39 7.00 8.39
N TYR A 25 1.09 6.77 8.26
CA TYR A 25 0.39 6.83 6.97
C TYR A 25 -0.05 8.26 6.63
N LEU A 26 0.45 8.78 5.52
CA LEU A 26 0.04 10.05 4.95
C LEU A 26 -0.56 9.81 3.56
N ARG A 27 -1.63 10.54 3.25
CA ARG A 27 -2.25 10.54 1.92
C ARG A 27 -2.64 11.96 1.50
N LYS A 28 -2.47 12.28 0.22
CA LYS A 28 -2.83 13.58 -0.35
C LYS A 28 -3.57 13.40 -1.67
N LYS A 29 -4.65 14.18 -1.86
CA LYS A 29 -5.34 14.28 -3.14
C LYS A 29 -4.51 15.13 -4.11
N SER A 30 -4.36 14.64 -5.33
CA SER A 30 -3.65 15.26 -6.45
C SER A 30 -4.53 15.26 -7.69
N LYS A 31 -4.06 15.86 -8.79
CA LYS A 31 -4.77 15.83 -10.08
C LYS A 31 -4.90 14.40 -10.63
N GLN A 32 -3.97 13.51 -10.27
CA GLN A 32 -3.91 12.12 -10.74
C GLN A 32 -4.58 11.13 -9.76
N GLY A 33 -5.25 11.61 -8.71
CA GLY A 33 -5.87 10.78 -7.69
C GLY A 33 -5.21 10.94 -6.32
N ILE A 34 -5.29 9.90 -5.48
CA ILE A 34 -4.76 9.92 -4.11
C ILE A 34 -3.37 9.29 -4.11
N ARG A 35 -2.39 10.01 -3.53
CA ARG A 35 -1.01 9.52 -3.39
C ARG A 35 -0.64 9.40 -1.92
N SER A 36 0.00 8.30 -1.54
CA SER A 36 0.54 8.07 -0.20
C SER A 36 2.04 8.40 -0.11
N ASN A 37 2.57 8.42 1.11
CA ASN A 37 4.00 8.54 1.41
C ASN A 37 4.75 7.19 1.41
N LEU A 38 4.16 6.13 0.84
CA LEU A 38 4.73 4.79 0.92
C LEU A 38 5.45 4.41 -0.37
N SER A 39 6.45 3.56 -0.25
CA SER A 39 7.12 2.89 -1.36
C SER A 39 7.43 1.46 -0.95
N LEU A 40 7.43 0.54 -1.91
CA LEU A 40 7.78 -0.84 -1.66
C LEU A 40 9.29 -0.95 -1.40
N ASN A 41 9.66 -1.76 -0.42
CA ASN A 41 11.04 -2.22 -0.32
C ASN A 41 11.27 -3.25 -1.44
N ILE A 42 12.14 -2.92 -2.39
CA ILE A 42 12.38 -3.74 -3.58
C ILE A 42 13.05 -5.06 -3.17
N ASP A 43 13.96 -5.04 -2.20
CA ASP A 43 14.71 -6.22 -1.78
C ASP A 43 13.79 -7.33 -1.24
N THR A 44 12.73 -6.93 -0.54
CA THR A 44 11.72 -7.88 -0.02
C THR A 44 10.59 -8.15 -1.01
N ALA A 45 10.41 -7.30 -2.02
CA ALA A 45 9.34 -7.44 -2.99
C ALA A 45 9.66 -8.42 -4.14
N ILE A 46 10.95 -8.76 -4.34
CA ILE A 46 11.41 -9.63 -5.45
C ILE A 46 10.65 -10.97 -5.52
N GLU A 47 10.19 -11.51 -4.39
CA GLU A 47 9.52 -12.81 -4.33
C GLU A 47 8.13 -12.82 -5.00
N TRP A 48 7.42 -11.69 -4.97
CA TRP A 48 6.02 -11.62 -5.39
C TRP A 48 5.74 -10.51 -6.41
N LEU A 49 6.63 -9.53 -6.57
CA LEU A 49 6.49 -8.47 -7.54
C LEU A 49 6.75 -9.04 -8.96
N PRO A 50 5.80 -8.89 -9.91
CA PRO A 50 6.01 -9.38 -11.27
C PRO A 50 7.25 -8.74 -11.89
N LYS A 51 8.11 -9.58 -12.47
CA LYS A 51 9.27 -9.10 -13.24
C LYS A 51 8.76 -8.42 -14.50
N LEU A 52 9.38 -7.29 -14.84
CA LEU A 52 9.14 -6.64 -16.12
C LEU A 52 9.55 -7.63 -17.23
N THR A 53 8.62 -8.01 -18.09
CA THR A 53 8.89 -8.76 -19.33
C THR A 53 9.66 -7.91 -20.32
#